data_AF-A0A962QYA0-F1
#
_entry.id   AF-A0A962QYA0-F1
#
_cell.length_a   1.000
_cell.length_b   1.000
_cell.length_c   1.000
_cell.angle_alpha   90.00
_cell.angle_beta   90.00
_cell.angle_gamma   90.00
#
_symmetry.space_group_name_H-M   'P 1'
#
loop_
_entity.id
_entity.type
_entity.pdbx_description
1 polymer ?
#
loop_
_entity_poly.entity_id
_entity_poly.type
_entity_poly.pdbx_seq_one_letter_code
_entity_poly.pdbx_strand_id
1 'polypeptide(L)'
;MDQNKRQLGITDVVLRDAHQSLLATRMRLDDMLPIAARLDEVGFWSLETWGGATFDACIRYLGEDPWERIRELKKAMPNTPQQMLFRGQNILGYRHYA
;
A
#
# COMPACT_ATOMS: atom_id res chain seq x y z
N MET A 1 -31.70 -15.64 14.79
CA MET A 1 -30.72 -14.55 14.69
C MET A 1 -30.42 -14.35 13.23
N ASP A 2 -30.78 -13.19 12.69
CA ASP A 2 -30.71 -12.88 11.27
C ASP A 2 -29.23 -12.82 10.83
N GLN A 3 -28.79 -13.77 10.00
CA GLN A 3 -27.40 -13.90 9.52
C GLN A 3 -26.96 -12.76 8.59
N ASN A 4 -27.79 -11.73 8.38
CA ASN A 4 -27.76 -10.89 7.18
C ASN A 4 -27.43 -9.39 7.39
N LYS A 5 -26.81 -8.99 8.50
CA LYS A 5 -26.31 -7.60 8.67
C LYS A 5 -24.87 -7.51 9.20
N ARG A 6 -23.91 -8.21 8.58
CA ARG A 6 -22.49 -7.86 8.77
C ARG A 6 -22.11 -6.75 7.81
N GLN A 7 -21.54 -5.68 8.35
CA GLN A 7 -20.95 -4.61 7.55
C GLN A 7 -19.77 -5.18 6.74
N LEU A 8 -19.76 -4.92 5.43
CA LEU A 8 -18.69 -5.34 4.54
C LEU A 8 -17.45 -4.47 4.78
N GLY A 9 -16.32 -5.09 5.08
CA GLY A 9 -15.02 -4.42 5.12
C GLY A 9 -14.50 -4.16 3.71
N ILE A 10 -13.97 -2.96 3.47
CA ILE A 10 -13.41 -2.56 2.18
C ILE A 10 -11.92 -2.29 2.34
N THR A 11 -11.11 -2.89 1.47
CA THR A 11 -9.70 -2.53 1.29
C THR A 11 -9.57 -1.64 0.07
N ASP A 12 -8.99 -0.46 0.25
CA ASP A 12 -8.63 0.39 -0.87
C ASP A 12 -7.18 0.13 -1.31
N VAL A 13 -6.95 0.12 -2.61
CA VAL A 13 -5.69 -0.26 -3.27
C VAL A 13 -5.05 0.91 -4.03
N VAL A 14 -5.57 2.13 -3.87
CA VAL A 14 -5.15 3.30 -4.64
C VAL A 14 -3.66 3.60 -4.50
N LEU A 15 -3.08 3.34 -3.32
CA LEU A 15 -1.67 3.62 -3.00
C LEU A 15 -0.71 2.48 -3.38
N ARG A 16 -1.20 1.34 -3.88
CA ARG A 16 -0.38 0.20 -4.33
C ARG A 16 -0.84 -0.33 -5.68
N ASP A 17 -1.90 -1.15 -5.72
CA ASP A 17 -2.25 -1.91 -6.91
C ASP A 17 -2.86 -1.05 -8.03
N ALA A 18 -3.56 0.04 -7.69
CA ALA A 18 -4.21 0.88 -8.69
C ALA A 18 -3.19 1.51 -9.65
N HIS A 19 -2.19 2.23 -9.12
CA HIS A 19 -1.15 2.84 -9.96
C HIS A 19 -0.13 1.81 -10.47
N GLN A 20 0.06 0.67 -9.79
CA GLN A 20 0.83 -0.45 -10.34
C GLN A 20 0.17 -0.98 -11.63
N SER A 21 -1.16 -1.14 -11.61
CA SER A 21 -1.93 -1.67 -12.73
C SER A 21 -2.14 -0.66 -13.86
N LEU A 22 -2.35 0.62 -13.52
CA LEU A 22 -2.76 1.65 -14.49
C LEU A 22 -1.61 2.54 -14.95
N LEU A 23 -0.60 2.75 -14.11
CA LEU A 23 0.45 3.76 -14.30
C LEU A 23 1.86 3.19 -14.08
N ALA A 24 2.04 1.88 -14.31
CA ALA A 24 3.32 1.18 -14.22
C ALA A 24 4.11 1.44 -12.92
N THR A 25 3.39 1.60 -11.80
CA THR A 25 3.96 1.80 -10.45
C THR A 25 4.74 3.11 -10.29
N ARG A 26 4.34 4.18 -11.00
CA ARG A 26 5.10 5.44 -11.04
C ARG A 26 4.60 6.54 -10.11
N MET A 27 3.64 6.25 -9.23
CA MET A 27 3.17 7.23 -8.25
C MET A 27 4.26 7.50 -7.20
N ARG A 28 4.59 8.78 -7.01
CA ARG A 28 5.60 9.24 -6.06
C ARG A 28 5.00 9.41 -4.67
N LEU A 29 5.85 9.33 -3.64
CA LEU A 29 5.41 9.57 -2.26
C LEU A 29 4.82 10.98 -2.09
N ASP A 30 5.40 11.98 -2.73
CA ASP A 30 4.95 13.38 -2.67
C ASP A 30 3.52 13.58 -3.22
N ASP A 31 3.08 12.72 -4.15
CA ASP A 31 1.71 12.73 -4.67
C ASP A 31 0.73 11.99 -3.74
N MET A 32 1.23 11.08 -2.90
CA MET A 32 0.42 10.28 -1.97
C MET A 32 0.15 11.01 -0.67
N LEU A 33 1.16 11.67 -0.09
CA LEU A 33 1.07 12.28 1.24
C LEU A 33 -0.02 13.35 1.40
N PRO A 34 -0.30 14.24 0.41
CA PRO A 34 -1.31 15.27 0.56
C PRO A 34 -2.73 14.76 0.84
N ILE A 35 -3.05 13.54 0.41
CA ILE A 35 -4.38 12.93 0.61
C ILE A 35 -4.43 11.92 1.76
N ALA A 36 -3.27 11.53 2.30
CA ALA A 36 -3.14 10.43 3.26
C ALA A 36 -4.05 10.61 4.51
N ALA A 37 -4.07 11.79 5.11
CA ALA A 37 -4.91 12.05 6.29
C ALA A 37 -6.42 11.84 6.01
N ARG A 38 -6.90 12.22 4.81
CA ARG A 38 -8.31 12.01 4.44
C ARG A 38 -8.61 10.53 4.21
N LEU A 39 -7.68 9.79 3.61
CA LEU A 39 -7.83 8.34 3.44
C LEU A 39 -7.93 7.63 4.79
N ASP A 40 -7.19 8.11 5.81
CA ASP A 40 -7.21 7.54 7.16
C ASP A 40 -8.55 7.69 7.88
N GLU A 41 -9.32 8.73 7.52
CA GLU A 41 -10.62 9.04 8.13
C GLU A 41 -11.80 8.27 7.50
N VAL A 42 -11.61 7.62 6.34
CA VAL A 42 -12.69 6.94 5.60
C VAL A 42 -13.25 5.73 6.35
N GLY A 43 -12.42 5.06 7.16
CA GLY A 43 -12.81 3.83 7.85
C GLY A 43 -12.69 2.58 6.99
N PHE A 44 -11.68 2.52 6.09
CA PHE A 44 -11.34 1.30 5.38
C PHE A 44 -10.92 0.19 6.34
N TRP A 45 -11.20 -1.06 5.96
CA TRP A 45 -10.71 -2.24 6.68
C TRP A 45 -9.17 -2.31 6.64
N SER A 46 -8.60 -1.96 5.49
CA SER A 46 -7.16 -1.72 5.32
C SER A 46 -6.91 -0.81 4.13
N LEU A 47 -5.73 -0.20 4.10
CA LEU A 47 -5.19 0.47 2.92
C LEU A 47 -3.99 -0.33 2.43
N GLU A 48 -4.01 -0.76 1.18
CA GLU A 48 -2.88 -1.43 0.58
C GLU A 48 -1.89 -0.40 0.04
N THR A 49 -0.72 -0.33 0.68
CA THR A 49 0.25 0.77 0.48
C THR A 49 1.65 0.31 0.13
N TRP A 50 1.92 -1.01 0.17
CA TRP A 50 3.28 -1.51 0.05
C TRP A 50 3.37 -2.92 -0.57
N GLY A 51 4.60 -3.36 -0.88
CA GLY A 51 4.85 -4.64 -1.52
C GLY A 51 4.52 -4.64 -3.01
N GLY A 52 4.34 -5.83 -3.59
CA GLY A 52 4.23 -5.98 -5.05
C GLY A 52 5.44 -5.37 -5.78
N ALA A 53 5.20 -4.59 -6.83
CA ALA A 53 6.25 -3.94 -7.60
C ALA A 53 6.70 -2.59 -7.01
N THR A 54 6.04 -2.08 -5.96
CA THR A 54 6.38 -0.76 -5.39
C THR A 54 7.80 -0.70 -4.86
N PHE A 55 8.31 -1.80 -4.29
CA PHE A 55 9.67 -1.86 -3.75
C PHE A 55 10.73 -1.67 -4.84
N ASP A 56 10.63 -2.41 -5.96
CA ASP A 56 11.52 -2.24 -7.11
C ASP A 56 11.36 -0.86 -7.74
N ALA A 57 10.12 -0.38 -7.88
CA ALA A 57 9.86 0.92 -8.50
C ALA A 57 10.48 2.10 -7.71
N CYS A 58 10.41 2.07 -6.37
CA CYS A 58 11.02 3.07 -5.49
C CYS A 58 12.52 3.21 -5.79
N ILE A 59 13.26 2.10 -5.71
CA ILE A 59 14.72 2.09 -5.85
C ILE A 59 15.19 2.28 -7.30
N ARG A 60 14.41 1.80 -8.28
CA ARG A 60 14.84 1.75 -9.68
C ARG A 60 14.47 3.00 -10.48
N TYR A 61 13.29 3.57 -10.22
CA TYR A 61 12.70 4.61 -11.09
C TYR A 61 12.41 5.91 -10.37
N LEU A 62 12.06 5.87 -9.09
CA LEU A 62 11.58 7.05 -8.37
C LEU A 62 12.68 7.75 -7.58
N GLY A 63 13.76 7.03 -7.25
CA GLY A 63 14.84 7.55 -6.39
C GLY A 63 14.42 7.65 -4.93
N GLU A 64 13.55 6.75 -4.49
CA GLU A 64 12.96 6.73 -3.15
C GLU A 64 13.43 5.49 -2.36
N ASP A 65 13.61 5.63 -1.05
CA ASP A 65 13.76 4.48 -0.15
C ASP A 65 12.36 3.87 0.12
N PRO A 66 12.09 2.61 -0.30
CA PRO A 66 10.79 1.98 -0.04
C PRO A 66 10.49 1.83 1.45
N TRP A 67 11.50 1.79 2.32
CA TRP A 67 11.32 1.75 3.78
C TRP A 67 10.92 3.11 4.34
N GLU A 68 11.43 4.20 3.78
CA GLU A 68 11.02 5.56 4.16
C GLU A 68 9.57 5.82 3.73
N ARG A 69 9.21 5.38 2.52
CA ARG A 69 7.84 5.46 2.01
C ARG A 69 6.81 4.87 2.98
N ILE A 70 7.02 3.66 3.48
CA ILE A 70 6.07 3.04 4.42
C ILE A 70 6.07 3.72 5.80
N ARG A 71 7.21 4.25 6.26
CA ARG A 71 7.28 5.02 7.52
C ARG A 71 6.49 6.33 7.43
N GLU A 72 6.66 7.10 6.36
CA GLU A 72 5.93 8.36 6.16
C GLU A 72 4.44 8.12 5.94
N LEU A 73 4.06 7.09 5.17
CA LEU A 73 2.64 6.72 5.03
C LEU A 73 2.04 6.27 6.38
N LYS A 74 2.76 5.48 7.19
CA LYS A 74 2.26 5.07 8.51
C LYS A 74 2.13 6.25 9.48
N LYS A 75 3.03 7.22 9.40
CA LYS A 75 2.97 8.47 10.18
C LYS A 75 1.78 9.33 9.76
N ALA A 76 1.49 9.41 8.46
CA ALA A 76 0.35 10.18 7.93
C ALA A 76 -1.00 9.48 8.10
N MET A 77 -1.02 8.13 8.19
CA MET A 77 -2.22 7.29 8.38
C MET A 77 -2.09 6.40 9.62
N PRO A 78 -2.14 6.98 10.83
CA PRO A 78 -1.94 6.23 12.07
C PRO A 78 -3.08 5.26 12.39
N ASN A 79 -4.31 5.52 11.95
CA ASN A 79 -5.49 4.77 12.40
C ASN A 79 -5.80 3.55 11.52
N THR A 80 -5.56 3.66 10.21
CA THR A 80 -5.91 2.62 9.23
C THR A 80 -4.84 1.53 9.17
N PRO A 81 -5.22 0.24 9.22
CA PRO A 81 -4.29 -0.86 9.00
C PRO A 81 -3.62 -0.78 7.62
N GLN A 82 -2.29 -0.85 7.62
CA GLN A 82 -1.49 -0.88 6.40
C GLN A 82 -1.38 -2.33 5.91
N GLN A 83 -1.68 -2.55 4.64
CA GLN A 83 -1.59 -3.86 3.99
C GLN A 83 -0.51 -3.87 2.92
N MET A 84 0.12 -5.03 2.72
CA MET A 84 1.05 -5.25 1.62
C MET A 84 0.79 -6.55 0.88
N LEU A 85 1.20 -6.59 -0.38
CA LEU A 85 1.31 -7.83 -1.15
C LEU A 85 2.72 -8.41 -1.01
N PHE A 86 2.82 -9.63 -0.48
CA PHE A 86 4.09 -10.32 -0.23
C PHE A 86 4.13 -11.69 -0.92
N ARG A 87 5.17 -11.96 -1.72
CA ARG A 87 5.24 -13.16 -2.57
C ARG A 87 5.96 -14.32 -1.89
N GLY A 88 5.45 -14.75 -0.73
CA GLY A 88 5.91 -15.95 -0.01
C GLY A 88 7.43 -16.03 0.14
N GLN A 89 8.02 -17.18 -0.20
CA GLN A 89 9.47 -17.43 -0.08
C GLN A 89 10.33 -16.50 -0.93
N ASN A 90 9.75 -15.84 -1.94
CA ASN A 90 10.46 -14.90 -2.79
C ASN A 90 10.39 -13.46 -2.26
N ILE A 91 9.58 -13.21 -1.23
CA ILE A 91 9.46 -11.88 -0.61
C ILE A 91 9.01 -10.87 -1.68
N LEU A 92 9.87 -9.90 -2.02
CA LEU A 92 9.70 -8.92 -3.08
C LEU A 92 10.84 -9.01 -4.12
N GLY A 93 11.64 -10.09 -4.05
CA GLY A 93 12.79 -10.33 -4.90
C GLY A 93 12.53 -11.35 -6.00
N TYR A 94 13.61 -11.73 -6.69
CA TYR A 94 13.55 -12.53 -7.91
C TYR A 94 13.78 -14.04 -7.70
N ARG A 95 14.10 -14.48 -6.47
CA ARG A 95 14.38 -15.89 -6.14
C ARG A 95 13.91 -16.24 -4.74
N HIS A 96 13.96 -17.52 -4.38
CA HIS A 96 13.70 -17.97 -3.00
C HIS A 96 14.81 -17.46 -2.06
N TYR A 97 14.41 -17.06 -0.86
CA TYR A 97 15.29 -16.73 0.25
C TYR A 97 15.41 -17.92 1.21
N ALA A 98 16.49 -17.94 2.00
CA ALA A 98 16.81 -19.00 2.97
C ALA A 98 16.00 -18.87 4.25
#